data_AF-A0A1Q8KMV8-F1
#
_entry.id   AF-A0A1Q8KMV8-F1
#
_cell.length_a   1.000
_cell.length_b   1.000
_cell.length_c   1.000
_cell.angle_alpha   90.00
_cell.angle_beta   90.00
_cell.angle_gamma   90.00
#
_symmetry.space_group_name_H-M   'P 1'
#
loop_
_entity.id
_entity.type
_entity.pdbx_description
1 polymer ?
#
loop_
_entity_poly.entity_id
_entity_poly.type
_entity_poly.pdbx_seq_one_letter_code
_entity_poly.pdbx_strand_id
1 'polypeptide(L)'
;MVQVDAHNVLAVHALLAAQAEAMMAALRDANGLRAIPRCGDDVVSVDAQAVFQAKIDSILDIHQAHADEVREAADRLREAALQYEYTDDDIAAALVPARERLGLPALS
;
A
#
# COMPACT_ATOMS: atom_id res chain seq x y z
N MET A 1 9.12 12.65 19.10
CA MET A 1 9.95 12.18 17.97
C MET A 1 10.58 10.87 18.40
N VAL A 2 10.20 9.76 17.77
CA VAL A 2 10.93 8.49 17.96
C VAL A 2 12.20 8.62 17.13
N GLN A 3 13.37 8.63 17.77
CA GLN A 3 14.65 8.58 17.06
C GLN A 3 14.73 7.24 16.32
N VAL A 4 15.03 7.29 15.03
CA VAL A 4 15.31 6.09 14.24
C VAL A 4 16.75 5.70 14.54
N ASP A 5 16.93 4.71 15.42
CA ASP A 5 18.20 4.02 15.62
C ASP A 5 18.22 2.72 14.82
N ALA A 6 19.38 2.07 14.74
CA ALA A 6 19.55 0.83 13.97
C ALA A 6 18.53 -0.26 14.34
N HIS A 7 18.13 -0.32 15.63
CA HIS A 7 17.17 -1.31 16.11
C HIS A 7 15.73 -1.00 15.66
N ASN A 8 15.37 0.28 15.55
CA ASN A 8 14.05 0.69 15.10
C ASN A 8 13.90 0.69 13.56
N VAL A 9 15.00 0.80 12.79
CA VAL A 9 14.94 0.76 11.32
C VAL A 9 14.28 -0.52 10.80
N LEU A 10 14.65 -1.68 11.35
CA LEU A 10 14.12 -2.97 10.91
C LEU A 10 12.62 -3.12 11.21
N ALA A 11 12.20 -2.69 12.39
CA ALA A 11 10.79 -2.73 12.81
C ALA A 11 9.92 -1.77 11.99
N VAL A 12 10.41 -0.55 11.72
CA VAL A 12 9.69 0.43 10.88
C VAL A 12 9.64 -0.03 9.43
N HIS A 13 10.73 -0.59 8.90
CA HIS A 13 10.74 -1.23 7.57
C HIS A 13 9.63 -2.29 7.48
N ALA A 14 9.60 -3.23 8.43
CA ALA A 14 8.64 -4.33 8.40
C ALA A 14 7.19 -3.82 8.40
N LEU A 15 6.89 -2.81 9.22
CA LEU A 15 5.56 -2.21 9.28
C LEU A 15 5.17 -1.54 7.96
N LEU A 16 6.05 -0.69 7.40
CA LEU A 16 5.75 0.04 6.18
C LEU A 16 5.66 -0.89 4.96
N ALA A 17 6.52 -1.90 4.87
CA ALA A 17 6.48 -2.90 3.81
C ALA A 17 5.16 -3.69 3.83
N ALA A 18 4.75 -4.16 5.01
CA ALA A 18 3.47 -4.86 5.17
C ALA A 18 2.28 -3.93 4.86
N GLN A 19 2.33 -2.67 5.27
CA GLN A 19 1.29 -1.70 4.98
C GLN A 19 1.18 -1.41 3.47
N ALA A 20 2.32 -1.22 2.77
CA ALA A 20 2.33 -1.01 1.33
C ALA A 20 1.69 -2.19 0.59
N GLU A 21 1.98 -3.43 1.01
CA GLU A 21 1.36 -4.62 0.43
C GLU A 21 -0.15 -4.67 0.66
N ALA A 22 -0.60 -4.37 1.87
CA ALA A 22 -2.03 -4.32 2.19
C ALA A 22 -2.75 -3.23 1.36
N MET A 23 -2.13 -2.06 1.19
CA MET A 23 -2.66 -0.98 0.35
C MET A 23 -2.75 -1.40 -1.12
N MET A 24 -1.70 -2.04 -1.67
CA MET A 24 -1.71 -2.56 -3.03
C MET A 24 -2.76 -3.66 -3.23
N ALA A 25 -2.97 -4.54 -2.23
CA ALA A 25 -4.03 -5.54 -2.28
C ALA A 25 -5.42 -4.88 -2.33
N ALA A 26 -5.68 -3.91 -1.46
CA ALA A 26 -6.95 -3.16 -1.45
C ALA A 26 -7.18 -2.40 -2.78
N LEU A 27 -6.13 -1.80 -3.36
CA LEU A 27 -6.20 -1.14 -4.67
C LEU A 27 -6.51 -2.12 -5.81
N ARG A 28 -5.95 -3.34 -5.77
CA ARG A 28 -6.28 -4.39 -6.76
C ARG A 28 -7.75 -4.80 -6.66
N ASP A 29 -8.27 -4.99 -5.45
CA ASP A 29 -9.67 -5.34 -5.23
C ASP A 29 -10.61 -4.20 -5.67
N ALA A 30 -10.19 -2.95 -5.47
CA ALA A 30 -10.94 -1.76 -5.87
C ALA A 30 -10.83 -1.44 -7.37
N ASN A 31 -9.98 -2.12 -8.14
CA ASN A 31 -9.74 -1.80 -9.54
C ASN A 31 -11.01 -1.92 -10.41
N GLY A 32 -11.98 -2.75 -10.01
CA GLY A 32 -13.28 -2.85 -10.68
C GLY A 32 -14.10 -1.54 -10.63
N LEU A 33 -13.79 -0.62 -9.71
CA LEU A 33 -14.46 0.67 -9.59
C LEU A 33 -14.02 1.67 -10.69
N ARG A 34 -12.97 1.37 -11.46
CA ARG A 34 -12.56 2.20 -12.61
C ARG A 34 -13.52 2.13 -13.80
N ALA A 35 -14.56 1.31 -13.73
CA ALA A 35 -15.58 1.18 -14.75
C ALA A 35 -16.96 0.95 -14.11
N ILE A 36 -17.46 1.94 -13.38
CA ILE A 36 -18.80 1.85 -12.79
C ILE A 36 -19.89 1.82 -13.87
N PRO A 37 -20.96 1.02 -13.70
CA PRO A 37 -22.08 1.02 -14.63
C PRO A 37 -22.88 2.33 -14.54
N ARG A 38 -23.63 2.63 -15.60
CA ARG A 38 -24.65 3.68 -15.57
C ARG A 38 -25.84 3.22 -14.72
N CYS A 39 -26.48 4.16 -14.03
CA CYS A 39 -27.71 3.89 -13.27
C CYS A 39 -28.95 3.71 -14.15
N GLY A 40 -28.88 4.19 -15.41
CA GLY A 40 -29.96 4.17 -16.39
C GLY A 40 -29.48 4.70 -17.75
N ASP A 41 -30.37 4.71 -18.75
CA ASP A 41 -30.08 5.20 -20.11
C ASP A 41 -30.51 6.66 -20.34
N ASP A 42 -31.09 7.31 -19.33
CA ASP A 42 -31.44 8.73 -19.42
C ASP A 42 -30.19 9.63 -19.36
N VAL A 43 -30.34 10.87 -19.82
CA VAL A 43 -29.23 11.84 -19.91
C VAL A 43 -28.60 12.11 -18.53
N VAL A 44 -29.40 12.16 -17.46
CA VAL A 44 -28.88 12.41 -16.11
C VAL A 44 -28.02 11.24 -15.64
N SER A 45 -28.43 10.01 -15.93
CA SER A 45 -27.63 8.81 -15.62
C SER A 45 -26.28 8.76 -16.35
N VAL A 46 -26.21 9.27 -17.58
CA VAL A 46 -24.95 9.39 -18.34
C VAL A 46 -24.03 10.43 -17.70
N ASP A 47 -24.55 11.62 -17.41
CA ASP A 47 -23.77 12.69 -16.79
C ASP A 47 -23.29 12.30 -15.38
N ALA A 48 -24.14 11.65 -14.60
CA ALA A 48 -23.81 11.16 -13.27
C ALA A 48 -22.68 10.13 -13.31
N GLN A 49 -22.71 9.17 -14.25
CA GLN A 49 -21.62 8.21 -14.41
C GLN A 49 -20.29 8.92 -14.69
N ALA A 50 -20.27 9.90 -15.60
CA ALA A 50 -19.04 10.63 -15.93
C ALA A 50 -18.46 11.37 -14.72
N VAL A 51 -19.31 12.07 -13.94
CA VAL A 51 -18.88 12.80 -12.75
C VAL A 51 -18.40 11.86 -11.64
N PHE A 52 -19.13 10.77 -11.39
CA PHE A 52 -18.75 9.81 -10.36
C PHE A 52 -17.50 9.02 -10.74
N GLN A 53 -17.36 8.60 -12.00
CA GLN A 53 -16.17 7.90 -12.46
C GLN A 53 -14.92 8.78 -12.28
N ALA A 54 -14.97 10.05 -12.68
CA ALA A 54 -13.85 10.98 -12.48
C ALA A 54 -13.47 11.14 -11.01
N LYS A 55 -14.47 11.15 -10.10
CA LYS A 55 -14.21 11.23 -8.66
C LYS A 55 -13.59 9.94 -8.11
N ILE A 56 -14.09 8.78 -8.55
CA ILE A 56 -13.56 7.47 -8.15
C ILE A 56 -12.11 7.33 -8.63
N ASP A 57 -11.84 7.66 -9.89
CA ASP A 57 -10.49 7.60 -10.47
C ASP A 57 -9.53 8.47 -9.66
N SER A 58 -9.92 9.71 -9.34
CA SER A 58 -9.11 10.60 -8.50
C SER A 58 -8.83 10.03 -7.11
N ILE A 59 -9.79 9.36 -6.47
CA ILE A 59 -9.58 8.71 -5.17
C ILE A 59 -8.59 7.56 -5.29
N LEU A 60 -8.76 6.70 -6.29
CA LEU A 60 -7.86 5.56 -6.53
C LEU A 60 -6.44 6.02 -6.87
N ASP A 61 -6.29 7.09 -7.65
CA ASP A 61 -4.99 7.63 -8.02
C ASP A 61 -4.26 8.23 -6.80
N ILE A 62 -4.97 8.91 -5.90
CA ILE A 62 -4.40 9.40 -4.63
C ILE A 62 -3.92 8.24 -3.76
N HIS A 63 -4.74 7.19 -3.63
CA HIS A 63 -4.37 6.02 -2.83
C HIS A 63 -3.20 5.25 -3.46
N GLN A 64 -3.13 5.19 -4.80
CA GLN A 64 -1.99 4.61 -5.51
C GLN A 64 -0.71 5.41 -5.25
N ALA A 65 -0.75 6.74 -5.39
CA ALA A 65 0.40 7.59 -5.09
C ALA A 65 0.88 7.41 -3.64
N HIS A 66 -0.05 7.34 -2.69
CA HIS A 66 0.32 7.11 -1.30
C HIS A 66 0.89 5.71 -1.06
N ALA A 67 0.36 4.66 -1.72
CA ALA A 67 0.93 3.31 -1.64
C ALA A 67 2.38 3.29 -2.17
N ASP A 68 2.64 4.04 -3.24
CA ASP A 68 3.98 4.18 -3.81
C ASP A 68 4.94 4.91 -2.87
N GLU A 69 4.51 5.99 -2.22
CA GLU A 69 5.30 6.70 -1.20
C GLU A 69 5.66 5.80 0.00
N VAL A 70 4.69 5.02 0.50
CA VAL A 70 4.92 4.11 1.63
C VAL A 70 5.88 2.98 1.24
N ARG A 71 5.75 2.45 0.03
CA ARG A 71 6.70 1.47 -0.52
C ARG A 71 8.11 2.04 -0.64
N GLU A 72 8.25 3.23 -1.20
CA GLU A 72 9.56 3.88 -1.32
C GLU A 72 10.20 4.12 0.05
N ALA A 73 9.42 4.54 1.05
CA ALA A 73 9.90 4.69 2.41
C ALA A 73 10.37 3.35 3.00
N ALA A 74 9.64 2.26 2.75
CA ALA A 74 10.06 0.91 3.14
C ALA A 74 11.38 0.52 2.45
N ASP A 75 11.49 0.72 1.14
CA ASP A 75 12.69 0.37 0.36
C ASP A 75 13.93 1.12 0.88
N ARG A 76 13.81 2.42 1.19
CA ARG A 76 14.91 3.20 1.79
C ARG A 76 15.31 2.70 3.18
N LEU A 77 14.35 2.24 3.99
CA LEU A 77 14.65 1.64 5.29
C LEU A 77 15.29 0.25 5.16
N ARG A 78 14.92 -0.51 4.12
CA ARG A 78 15.60 -1.76 3.78
C ARG A 78 17.07 -1.49 3.45
N GLU A 79 17.36 -0.50 2.62
CA GLU A 79 18.74 -0.09 2.31
C GLU A 79 19.51 0.32 3.57
N ALA A 80 18.89 1.09 4.46
CA ALA A 80 19.50 1.46 5.74
C ALA A 80 19.75 0.24 6.66
N ALA A 81 18.83 -0.73 6.69
CA ALA A 81 19.01 -1.97 7.46
C ALA A 81 20.23 -2.76 6.94
N LEU A 82 20.39 -2.87 5.63
CA LEU A 82 21.55 -3.52 5.01
C LEU A 82 22.87 -2.81 5.37
N GLN A 83 22.86 -1.47 5.45
CA GLN A 83 24.03 -0.68 5.90
C GLN A 83 24.38 -0.92 7.38
N TYR A 84 23.40 -1.32 8.20
CA TYR A 84 23.60 -1.75 9.57
C TYR A 84 23.88 -3.25 9.72
N GLU A 85 24.26 -3.92 8.63
CA GLU A 85 24.65 -5.33 8.59
C GLU A 85 23.52 -6.33 8.89
N TYR A 86 22.25 -5.91 8.83
CA TYR A 86 21.13 -6.84 8.81
C TYR A 86 21.13 -7.65 7.52
N THR A 87 20.84 -8.95 7.63
CA THR A 87 20.73 -9.83 6.47
C THR A 87 19.32 -9.78 5.86
N ASP A 88 19.19 -10.26 4.63
CA ASP A 88 17.87 -10.43 3.99
C ASP A 88 16.98 -11.38 4.81
N ASP A 89 17.57 -12.36 5.51
CA ASP A 89 16.85 -13.28 6.40
C ASP A 89 16.31 -12.55 7.65
N ASP A 90 17.10 -11.66 8.25
CA ASP A 90 16.65 -10.83 9.38
C ASP A 90 15.48 -9.92 8.96
N ILE A 91 15.59 -9.36 7.75
CA ILE A 91 14.56 -8.51 7.15
C ILE A 91 13.28 -9.29 6.87
N ALA A 92 13.40 -10.51 6.32
CA ALA A 92 12.27 -11.39 6.08
C ALA A 92 11.61 -11.83 7.40
N ALA A 93 12.40 -12.19 8.40
CA ALA A 93 11.92 -12.60 9.72
C ALA A 93 11.15 -11.47 10.43
N ALA A 94 11.65 -10.23 10.36
CA ALA A 94 10.98 -9.06 10.92
C ALA A 94 9.63 -8.76 10.24
N LEU A 95 9.48 -9.13 8.96
CA LEU A 95 8.27 -8.88 8.19
C LEU A 95 7.09 -9.78 8.61
N VAL A 96 7.36 -11.01 9.05
CA VAL A 96 6.34 -12.00 9.44
C VAL A 96 5.29 -11.43 10.44
N PRO A 97 5.67 -10.93 11.62
CA PRO A 97 4.69 -10.42 12.59
C PRO A 97 3.92 -9.18 12.10
N ALA A 98 4.54 -8.35 11.25
CA ALA A 98 3.87 -7.19 10.67
C ALA A 98 2.77 -7.60 9.68
N ARG A 99 3.03 -8.63 8.87
CA ARG A 99 2.05 -9.22 7.94
C ARG A 99 0.86 -9.83 8.66
N GLU A 100 1.13 -10.62 9.70
CA GLU A 100 0.09 -11.27 10.52
C GLU A 100 -0.87 -10.22 11.12
N ARG A 101 -0.32 -9.12 11.65
CA ARG A 101 -1.12 -8.02 12.20
C ARG A 101 -2.05 -7.38 11.18
N LEU A 102 -1.68 -7.36 9.90
CA LEU A 102 -2.46 -6.80 8.81
C LEU A 102 -3.31 -7.87 8.08
N GLY A 103 -3.30 -9.13 8.52
CA GLY A 103 -4.05 -10.21 7.89
C GLY A 103 -3.55 -10.60 6.50
N LEU A 104 -2.28 -10.32 6.20
CA LEU A 104 -1.66 -10.71 4.92
C LEU A 104 -1.28 -12.20 4.91
N PRO A 105 -1.27 -12.86 3.74
CA PRO A 105 -0.84 -14.25 3.61
C PRO A 105 0.62 -14.45 4.05
N ALA A 106 0.97 -15.66 4.47
CA ALA A 106 2.36 -16.00 4.79
C ALA A 106 3.27 -15.85 3.58
N LEU A 107 4.55 -15.52 3.82
CA LEU A 107 5.59 -15.55 2.79
C LEU A 107 5.82 -17.02 2.41
N SER A 108 5.75 -17.33 1.12
CA SER A 108 5.94 -18.67 0.53
C SER A 108 7.39 -18.96 0.21
#